data_AF-A0A926XN94-F1
#
_entry.id   AF-A0A926XN94-F1
#
_cell.length_a   1.000
_cell.length_b   1.000
_cell.length_c   1.000
_cell.angle_alpha   90.00
_cell.angle_beta   90.00
_cell.angle_gamma   90.00
#
_symmetry.space_group_name_H-M   'P 1'
#
loop_
_entity.id
_entity.type
_entity.pdbx_description
1 polymer ?
#
loop_
_entity_poly.entity_id
_entity_poly.type
_entity_poly.pdbx_seq_one_letter_code
_entity_poly.pdbx_strand_id
1 'polypeptide(L)'
;MQRTQKIVLSFLLSALLLLSTTACTKAPPSRFDQAQKESTQKKVDAVSDKATAGGKFNKFFPKSGSGYQVIYTQEKKGFAEAALKKGGKEVAKLAISDISSVPGAAAKFQNSGIDKVSGYPAANQGSTATAVLVNNRYQVKVLSRDPAFKESDRRAWLGKFNLSGLAGLK
;
A
#
# COMPACT_ATOMS: atom_id res chain seq x y z
N MET A 1 29.34 69.05 20.56
CA MET A 1 29.20 67.66 21.05
C MET A 1 27.84 67.02 20.72
N GLN A 2 26.73 67.77 20.63
CA GLN A 2 25.39 67.18 20.36
C GLN A 2 25.12 66.73 18.90
N ARG A 3 25.76 67.36 17.89
CA ARG A 3 25.57 67.00 16.47
C ARG A 3 26.25 65.68 16.09
N THR A 4 27.44 65.42 16.63
CA THR A 4 28.18 64.17 16.40
C THR A 4 27.53 62.98 17.10
N GLN A 5 26.94 63.19 18.29
CA GLN A 5 26.15 62.16 18.99
C GLN A 5 24.92 61.72 18.18
N LYS A 6 24.21 62.65 17.53
CA LYS A 6 23.03 62.31 16.72
C LYS A 6 23.37 61.53 15.44
N ILE A 7 24.53 61.81 14.83
CA ILE A 7 25.01 61.11 13.64
C ILE A 7 25.46 59.69 14.00
N VAL A 8 26.21 59.53 15.10
CA VAL A 8 26.62 58.20 15.60
C VAL A 8 25.41 57.36 16.00
N LEU A 9 24.41 57.96 16.65
CA LEU A 9 23.18 57.26 17.04
C LEU A 9 22.34 56.82 15.83
N SER A 10 22.26 57.66 14.79
CA SER A 10 21.54 57.32 13.54
C SER A 10 22.26 56.23 12.74
N PHE A 11 23.59 56.22 12.78
CA PHE A 11 24.40 55.17 12.14
C PHE A 11 24.31 53.84 12.88
N LEU A 12 24.31 53.86 14.23
CA LEU A 12 24.09 52.67 15.04
C LEU A 12 22.69 52.07 14.86
N LEU A 13 21.66 52.91 14.77
CA LEU A 13 20.29 52.44 14.61
C LEU A 13 20.06 51.82 13.22
N SER A 14 20.67 52.41 12.18
CA SER A 14 20.62 51.87 10.81
C SER A 14 21.39 50.55 10.69
N ALA A 15 22.52 50.40 11.39
CA ALA A 15 23.25 49.14 11.45
C ALA A 15 22.44 48.04 12.17
N LEU A 16 21.72 48.37 13.24
CA LEU A 16 20.88 47.42 13.99
C LEU A 16 19.67 46.93 13.19
N LEU A 17 19.08 47.78 12.35
CA LEU A 17 17.96 47.46 11.46
C LEU A 17 18.37 46.56 10.27
N LEU A 18 19.62 46.64 9.81
CA LEU A 18 20.13 45.78 8.73
C LEU A 18 20.45 44.35 9.22
N LEU A 19 20.76 44.19 10.51
CA LEU A 19 21.02 42.89 11.16
C LEU A 19 19.74 42.08 11.45
N SER A 20 18.55 42.67 11.34
CA SER A 20 17.27 42.03 11.67
C SER A 20 16.62 41.26 10.50
N THR A 21 17.28 41.16 9.34
CA THR A 21 16.74 40.53 8.12
C THR A 21 16.99 39.02 8.01
N THR A 22 17.66 38.40 8.98
CA THR A 22 18.02 36.96 8.96
C THR A 22 16.99 36.03 9.64
N ALA A 23 15.86 36.55 10.11
CA ALA A 23 14.87 35.77 10.87
C ALA A 23 14.01 34.79 10.04
N CYS A 24 14.17 34.74 8.72
CA CYS A 24 13.55 33.70 7.90
C CYS A 24 14.50 32.50 7.73
N THR A 25 14.87 31.86 8.84
CA THR A 25 15.51 30.54 8.76
C THR A 25 14.43 29.52 8.43
N LYS A 26 14.61 28.83 7.30
CA LYS A 26 13.68 27.79 6.84
C LYS A 26 13.60 26.72 7.93
N ALA A 27 12.41 26.48 8.47
CA ALA A 27 12.21 25.47 9.51
C ALA A 27 12.83 24.13 9.06
N PRO A 28 13.51 23.40 9.97
CA PRO A 28 14.08 22.10 9.64
C PRO A 28 12.99 21.19 9.08
N PRO A 29 13.32 20.38 8.06
CA PRO A 29 12.30 19.64 7.33
C PRO A 29 11.55 18.72 8.28
N SER A 30 10.22 18.79 8.22
CA SER A 30 9.36 17.91 9.00
C SER A 30 9.53 16.47 8.50
N ARG A 31 9.22 15.50 9.35
CA ARG A 31 9.13 14.09 8.98
C ARG A 31 8.10 13.81 7.87
N PHE A 32 7.21 14.76 7.56
CA PHE A 32 6.28 14.69 6.44
C PHE A 32 6.85 15.29 5.15
N ASP A 33 7.88 16.14 5.22
CA ASP A 33 8.44 16.84 4.06
C ASP A 33 9.09 15.88 3.07
N GLN A 34 9.67 14.78 3.57
CA GLN A 34 10.21 13.73 2.73
C GLN A 34 9.09 13.01 1.96
N ALA A 35 8.03 12.58 2.65
CA ALA A 35 6.87 11.94 2.01
C ALA A 35 6.17 12.89 1.02
N GLN A 36 6.08 14.18 1.34
CA GLN A 36 5.51 15.18 0.43
C GLN A 36 6.38 15.38 -0.82
N LYS A 37 7.70 15.42 -0.69
CA LYS A 37 8.61 15.46 -1.85
C LYS A 37 8.49 14.21 -2.71
N GLU A 38 8.46 13.02 -2.09
CA GLU A 38 8.32 11.75 -2.80
C GLU A 38 6.97 11.63 -3.53
N SER A 39 5.90 12.23 -2.99
CA SER A 39 4.55 12.15 -3.58
C SER A 39 4.20 13.26 -4.58
N THR A 40 4.90 14.40 -4.56
CA THR A 40 4.62 15.55 -5.44
C THR A 40 5.58 15.68 -6.62
N GLN A 41 6.58 14.78 -6.72
CA GLN A 41 7.47 14.75 -7.88
C GLN A 41 6.68 14.43 -9.17
N LYS A 42 7.05 15.15 -10.25
CA LYS A 42 6.48 14.93 -11.58
C LYS A 42 6.72 13.47 -11.98
N LYS A 43 5.67 12.77 -12.44
CA LYS A 43 5.70 11.36 -12.89
C LYS A 43 5.68 10.29 -11.78
N VAL A 44 5.32 10.67 -10.55
CA VAL A 44 5.00 9.71 -9.48
C VAL A 44 3.52 9.34 -9.58
N ASP A 45 3.22 8.28 -10.33
CA ASP A 45 1.88 7.71 -10.36
C ASP A 45 1.68 6.77 -9.16
N ALA A 46 0.54 6.92 -8.48
CA ALA A 46 0.16 6.06 -7.36
C ALA A 46 0.04 4.57 -7.76
N VAL A 47 -0.15 4.30 -9.05
CA VAL A 47 -0.20 2.96 -9.63
C VAL A 47 0.66 2.96 -10.88
N SER A 48 1.59 2.01 -10.97
CA SER A 48 2.50 1.84 -12.11
C SER A 48 1.74 1.74 -13.42
N ASP A 49 2.28 2.39 -14.46
CA ASP A 49 1.75 2.24 -15.82
C ASP A 49 1.69 0.80 -16.30
N LYS A 50 2.61 -0.03 -15.81
CA LYS A 50 2.72 -1.46 -16.12
C LYS A 50 1.84 -2.35 -15.23
N ALA A 51 1.12 -1.78 -14.27
CA ALA A 51 0.26 -2.55 -13.39
C ALA A 51 -0.88 -3.20 -14.17
N THR A 52 -1.14 -4.47 -13.85
CA THR A 52 -2.15 -5.28 -14.55
C THR A 52 -3.55 -4.71 -14.32
N ALA A 53 -4.36 -4.58 -15.37
CA ALA A 53 -5.74 -4.09 -15.25
C ALA A 53 -6.59 -5.02 -14.38
N GLY A 54 -7.43 -4.46 -13.50
CA GLY A 54 -8.21 -5.18 -12.50
C GLY A 54 -9.04 -6.34 -13.06
N GLY A 55 -9.82 -6.09 -14.11
CA GLY A 55 -10.65 -7.13 -14.74
C GLY A 55 -9.86 -8.33 -15.30
N LYS A 56 -8.56 -8.18 -15.58
CA LYS A 56 -7.70 -9.33 -15.96
C LYS A 56 -7.48 -10.31 -14.81
N PHE A 57 -7.71 -9.88 -13.56
CA PHE A 57 -7.55 -10.74 -12.39
C PHE A 57 -8.73 -11.69 -12.17
N ASN A 58 -9.94 -11.36 -12.65
CA ASN A 58 -11.16 -12.10 -12.36
C ASN A 58 -11.07 -13.59 -12.67
N LYS A 59 -10.43 -13.94 -13.79
CA LYS A 59 -10.21 -15.33 -14.21
C LYS A 59 -9.36 -16.17 -13.25
N PHE A 60 -8.62 -15.54 -12.33
CA PHE A 60 -7.82 -16.23 -11.33
C PHE A 60 -8.53 -16.40 -9.98
N PHE A 61 -9.67 -15.74 -9.80
CA PHE A 61 -10.50 -15.95 -8.62
C PHE A 61 -11.15 -17.34 -8.66
N PRO A 62 -11.39 -17.95 -7.49
CA PRO A 62 -12.20 -19.15 -7.41
C PRO A 62 -13.61 -18.88 -7.91
N LYS A 63 -14.22 -19.88 -8.55
CA LYS A 63 -15.62 -19.81 -8.98
C LYS A 63 -16.57 -20.02 -7.79
N SER A 64 -17.78 -19.47 -7.91
CA SER A 64 -18.89 -19.80 -7.01
C SER A 64 -19.21 -21.31 -7.03
N GLY A 65 -19.59 -21.88 -5.90
CA GLY A 65 -19.85 -23.32 -5.75
C GLY A 65 -19.91 -23.75 -4.29
N SER A 66 -20.41 -24.97 -4.04
CA SER A 66 -20.49 -25.57 -2.69
C SER A 66 -21.17 -24.67 -1.65
N GLY A 67 -22.22 -23.95 -2.04
CA GLY A 67 -22.95 -23.01 -1.18
C GLY A 67 -22.26 -21.65 -0.96
N TYR A 68 -21.14 -21.39 -1.65
CA TYR A 68 -20.46 -20.11 -1.65
C TYR A 68 -20.68 -19.33 -2.95
N GLN A 69 -20.75 -18.01 -2.84
CA GLN A 69 -20.82 -17.07 -3.95
C GLN A 69 -19.61 -16.15 -3.91
N VAL A 70 -18.97 -15.96 -5.05
CA VAL A 70 -17.90 -14.98 -5.25
C VAL A 70 -18.48 -13.84 -6.08
N ILE A 71 -18.58 -12.66 -5.47
CA ILE A 71 -19.20 -11.47 -6.08
C ILE A 71 -18.15 -10.37 -6.18
N TYR A 72 -17.76 -9.98 -7.39
CA TYR A 72 -16.79 -8.90 -7.59
C TYR A 72 -17.35 -7.57 -7.08
N THR A 73 -16.59 -6.88 -6.25
CA THR A 73 -17.00 -5.62 -5.60
C THR A 73 -16.18 -4.44 -6.07
N GLN A 74 -14.92 -4.65 -6.45
CA GLN A 74 -14.04 -3.59 -6.94
C GLN A 74 -13.06 -4.13 -7.96
N GLU A 75 -12.87 -3.36 -9.04
CA GLU A 75 -11.85 -3.60 -10.05
C GLU A 75 -11.20 -2.27 -10.41
N LYS A 76 -9.87 -2.20 -10.25
CA LYS A 76 -9.06 -1.02 -10.55
C LYS A 76 -7.74 -1.48 -11.15
N LYS A 77 -6.96 -0.57 -11.73
CA LYS A 77 -5.61 -0.91 -12.19
C LYS A 77 -4.78 -1.40 -10.99
N GLY A 78 -4.16 -2.58 -11.13
CA GLY A 78 -3.39 -3.24 -10.09
C GLY A 78 -4.22 -3.89 -8.97
N PHE A 79 -5.55 -3.92 -9.05
CA PHE A 79 -6.37 -4.46 -7.96
C PHE A 79 -7.71 -5.05 -8.42
N ALA A 80 -8.07 -6.20 -7.85
CA ALA A 80 -9.42 -6.73 -7.89
C ALA A 80 -9.82 -7.28 -6.52
N GLU A 81 -11.07 -7.09 -6.14
CA GLU A 81 -11.68 -7.61 -4.91
C GLU A 81 -13.03 -8.26 -5.21
N ALA A 82 -13.30 -9.37 -4.53
CA ALA A 82 -14.59 -10.02 -4.51
C ALA A 82 -15.03 -10.35 -3.08
N ALA A 83 -16.31 -10.16 -2.79
CA ALA A 83 -16.95 -10.66 -1.58
C ALA A 83 -17.21 -12.16 -1.71
N LEU A 84 -16.78 -12.91 -0.70
CA LEU A 84 -17.13 -14.32 -0.54
C LEU A 84 -18.34 -14.41 0.39
N LYS A 85 -19.47 -14.87 -0.15
CA LYS A 85 -20.70 -15.07 0.63
C LYS A 85 -21.00 -16.56 0.83
N LYS A 86 -21.56 -16.91 1.99
CA LYS A 86 -22.14 -18.23 2.28
C LYS A 86 -23.53 -18.02 2.85
N GLY A 87 -24.55 -18.62 2.24
CA GLY A 87 -25.95 -18.41 2.65
C GLY A 87 -26.36 -16.93 2.67
N GLY A 88 -25.89 -16.13 1.71
CA GLY A 88 -26.20 -14.69 1.61
C GLY A 88 -25.37 -13.76 2.51
N LYS A 89 -24.70 -14.28 3.54
CA LYS A 89 -23.82 -13.52 4.43
C LYS A 89 -22.40 -13.44 3.87
N GLU A 90 -21.78 -12.26 3.88
CA GLU A 90 -20.37 -12.09 3.56
C GLU A 90 -19.49 -12.67 4.69
N VAL A 91 -18.70 -13.69 4.36
CA VAL A 91 -17.84 -14.38 5.32
C VAL A 91 -16.37 -14.00 5.16
N ALA A 92 -15.96 -13.59 3.97
CA ALA A 92 -14.61 -13.10 3.69
C ALA A 92 -14.58 -12.17 2.48
N LYS A 93 -13.45 -11.48 2.31
CA LYS A 93 -13.07 -10.83 1.05
C LYS A 93 -11.88 -11.52 0.42
N LEU A 94 -11.96 -11.68 -0.89
CA LEU A 94 -10.95 -12.24 -1.76
C LEU A 94 -10.33 -11.08 -2.54
N ALA A 95 -9.01 -10.98 -2.60
CA ALA A 95 -8.36 -9.90 -3.32
C ALA A 95 -7.10 -10.36 -4.05
N ILE A 96 -6.85 -9.75 -5.21
CA ILE A 96 -5.59 -9.86 -5.96
C ILE A 96 -5.05 -8.44 -6.14
N SER A 97 -3.79 -8.21 -5.77
CA SER A 97 -3.12 -6.92 -5.87
C SER A 97 -1.79 -7.06 -6.60
N ASP A 98 -1.54 -6.19 -7.57
CA ASP A 98 -0.23 -5.98 -8.18
C ASP A 98 0.57 -5.04 -7.28
N ILE A 99 1.58 -5.58 -6.59
CA ILE A 99 2.40 -4.83 -5.65
C ILE A 99 3.63 -4.20 -6.30
N SER A 100 3.74 -4.21 -7.64
CA SER A 100 4.84 -3.54 -8.36
C SER A 100 4.99 -2.06 -8.05
N SER A 101 3.91 -1.41 -7.59
CA SER A 101 3.87 0.01 -7.23
C SER A 101 4.07 0.26 -5.74
N VAL A 102 4.27 -0.79 -4.93
CA VAL A 102 4.39 -0.70 -3.47
C VAL A 102 5.76 -1.22 -3.03
N PRO A 103 6.77 -0.34 -2.89
CA PRO A 103 8.10 -0.73 -2.45
C PRO A 103 8.06 -1.49 -1.13
N GLY A 104 8.85 -2.56 -1.03
CA GLY A 104 8.95 -3.38 0.19
C GLY A 104 7.74 -4.27 0.51
N ALA A 105 6.67 -4.26 -0.29
CA ALA A 105 5.51 -5.13 -0.04
C ALA A 105 5.87 -6.62 -0.07
N ALA A 106 6.79 -7.03 -0.96
CA ALA A 106 7.30 -8.39 -1.03
C ALA A 106 8.11 -8.80 0.22
N ALA A 107 8.71 -7.83 0.93
CA ALA A 107 9.51 -8.12 2.13
C ALA A 107 8.68 -8.74 3.25
N LYS A 108 7.37 -8.47 3.29
CA LYS A 108 6.42 -9.08 4.24
C LYS A 108 6.32 -10.61 4.13
N PHE A 109 6.87 -11.20 3.08
CA PHE A 109 6.89 -12.64 2.81
C PHE A 109 8.28 -13.27 2.96
N GLN A 110 9.33 -12.49 3.27
CA GLN A 110 10.70 -13.01 3.38
C GLN A 110 10.86 -14.00 4.54
N ASN A 111 10.12 -13.78 5.64
CA ASN A 111 10.12 -14.68 6.79
C ASN A 111 9.20 -15.90 6.62
N SER A 112 8.50 -16.02 5.49
CA SER A 112 7.57 -17.12 5.19
C SER A 112 8.26 -18.41 4.72
N GLY A 113 9.56 -18.57 4.95
CA GLY A 113 10.40 -19.62 4.32
C GLY A 113 9.85 -21.05 4.43
N ILE A 114 9.09 -21.35 5.49
CA ILE A 114 8.43 -22.64 5.72
C ILE A 114 6.91 -22.56 5.43
N ASP A 115 6.28 -21.43 5.72
CA ASP A 115 4.84 -21.25 5.56
C ASP A 115 4.44 -20.96 4.10
N LYS A 116 3.96 -22.01 3.44
CA LYS A 116 3.50 -21.95 2.05
C LYS A 116 2.02 -22.30 1.93
N VAL A 117 1.41 -21.79 0.85
CA VAL A 117 0.12 -22.25 0.34
C VAL A 117 0.28 -22.52 -1.14
N SER A 118 -0.02 -23.75 -1.56
CA SER A 118 0.17 -24.23 -2.94
C SER A 118 1.58 -23.96 -3.51
N GLY A 119 2.61 -24.03 -2.66
CA GLY A 119 4.01 -23.80 -3.06
C GLY A 119 4.47 -22.34 -3.01
N TYR A 120 3.57 -21.38 -2.79
CA TYR A 120 3.90 -19.95 -2.74
C TYR A 120 4.09 -19.47 -1.29
N PRO A 121 5.03 -18.54 -1.02
CA PRO A 121 5.22 -17.94 0.30
C PRO A 121 3.92 -17.32 0.83
N ALA A 122 3.54 -17.67 2.05
CA ALA A 122 2.33 -17.20 2.70
C ALA A 122 2.64 -16.45 4.00
N ALA A 123 1.91 -15.38 4.27
CA ALA A 123 2.06 -14.58 5.48
C ALA A 123 0.70 -14.15 6.02
N ASN A 124 0.56 -14.20 7.35
CA ASN A 124 -0.56 -13.56 8.02
C ASN A 124 -0.34 -12.05 8.08
N GLN A 125 -1.40 -11.28 7.83
CA GLN A 125 -1.39 -9.82 7.85
C GLN A 125 -2.41 -9.36 8.91
N GLY A 126 -1.94 -9.25 10.16
CA GLY A 126 -2.81 -9.10 11.32
C GLY A 126 -3.55 -10.41 11.67
N SER A 127 -4.63 -10.32 12.45
CA SER A 127 -5.38 -11.48 12.95
C SER A 127 -6.44 -12.02 11.96
N THR A 128 -6.85 -11.20 10.99
CA THR A 128 -8.00 -11.49 10.12
C THR A 128 -7.62 -11.74 8.67
N ALA A 129 -6.37 -11.54 8.25
CA ALA A 129 -5.96 -11.75 6.86
C ALA A 129 -4.78 -12.71 6.73
N THR A 130 -4.82 -13.48 5.65
CA THR A 130 -3.71 -14.31 5.18
C THR A 130 -3.50 -14.00 3.70
N ALA A 131 -2.24 -13.86 3.30
CA ALA A 131 -1.87 -13.55 1.92
C ALA A 131 -0.81 -14.52 1.41
N VAL A 132 -0.72 -14.65 0.09
CA VAL A 132 0.35 -15.35 -0.63
C VAL A 132 1.01 -14.40 -1.61
N LEU A 133 2.32 -14.56 -1.80
CA LEU A 133 3.09 -13.83 -2.79
C LEU A 133 3.37 -14.71 -4.00
N VAL A 134 2.92 -14.27 -5.17
CA VAL A 134 3.06 -14.98 -6.45
C VAL A 134 3.96 -14.17 -7.38
N ASN A 135 4.98 -14.85 -7.93
CA ASN A 135 5.94 -14.28 -8.88
C ASN A 135 6.59 -12.95 -8.42
N ASN A 136 6.81 -12.81 -7.10
CA ASN A 136 7.36 -11.60 -6.47
C ASN A 136 6.63 -10.28 -6.82
N ARG A 137 5.38 -10.36 -7.29
CA ARG A 137 4.64 -9.22 -7.85
C ARG A 137 3.17 -9.20 -7.47
N TYR A 138 2.52 -10.35 -7.38
CA TYR A 138 1.10 -10.42 -7.10
C TYR A 138 0.85 -10.92 -5.69
N GLN A 139 0.17 -10.11 -4.89
CA GLN A 139 -0.32 -10.53 -3.60
C GLN A 139 -1.77 -11.00 -3.78
N VAL A 140 -2.05 -12.26 -3.44
CA VAL A 140 -3.45 -12.73 -3.30
C VAL A 140 -3.77 -12.93 -1.84
N LYS A 141 -4.90 -12.37 -1.41
CA LYS A 141 -5.25 -12.20 0.00
C LYS A 141 -6.67 -12.64 0.26
N VAL A 142 -6.86 -13.31 1.39
CA VAL A 142 -8.18 -13.60 1.95
C VAL A 142 -8.28 -12.89 3.31
N LEU A 143 -9.33 -12.11 3.48
CA LEU A 143 -9.61 -11.34 4.70
C LEU A 143 -10.95 -11.80 5.29
N SER A 144 -10.94 -12.31 6.52
CA SER A 144 -12.15 -12.72 7.23
C SER A 144 -13.05 -11.52 7.50
N ARG A 145 -14.36 -11.71 7.28
CA ARG A 145 -15.44 -10.79 7.70
C ARG A 145 -16.31 -11.39 8.77
N ASP A 146 -16.37 -12.71 8.83
CA ASP A 146 -17.00 -13.46 9.90
C ASP A 146 -15.92 -13.97 10.89
N PRO A 147 -16.05 -13.75 12.21
CA PRO A 147 -15.15 -14.32 13.22
C PRO A 147 -15.07 -15.85 13.18
N ALA A 148 -16.09 -16.54 12.67
CA ALA A 148 -16.08 -17.99 12.46
C ALA A 148 -15.20 -18.42 11.28
N PHE A 149 -14.85 -17.50 10.37
CA PHE A 149 -13.96 -17.78 9.23
C PHE A 149 -12.50 -17.67 9.68
N LYS A 150 -11.89 -18.81 9.99
CA LYS A 150 -10.57 -18.90 10.64
C LYS A 150 -9.43 -18.88 9.63
N GLU A 151 -8.19 -18.89 10.14
CA GLU A 151 -6.99 -18.94 9.30
C GLU A 151 -6.95 -20.16 8.39
N SER A 152 -7.35 -21.33 8.88
CA SER A 152 -7.46 -22.55 8.08
C SER A 152 -8.37 -22.36 6.87
N ASP A 153 -9.52 -21.70 7.05
CA ASP A 153 -10.44 -21.36 5.96
C ASP A 153 -9.77 -20.41 4.96
N ARG A 154 -9.07 -19.38 5.45
CA ARG A 154 -8.34 -18.44 4.60
C ARG A 154 -7.29 -19.15 3.75
N ARG A 155 -6.49 -20.03 4.35
CA ARG A 155 -5.46 -20.83 3.64
C ARG A 155 -6.10 -21.79 2.63
N ALA A 156 -7.21 -22.44 2.99
CA ALA A 156 -7.95 -23.29 2.07
C ALA A 156 -8.48 -22.50 0.86
N TRP A 157 -9.01 -21.29 1.08
CA TRP A 157 -9.49 -20.42 0.01
C TRP A 157 -8.38 -19.86 -0.86
N LEU A 158 -7.22 -19.50 -0.27
CA LEU A 158 -6.03 -19.11 -1.02
C LEU A 158 -5.60 -20.22 -2.00
N GLY A 159 -5.70 -21.48 -1.58
CA GLY A 159 -5.42 -22.64 -2.43
C GLY A 159 -6.37 -22.83 -3.61
N LYS A 160 -7.56 -22.20 -3.60
CA LYS A 160 -8.55 -22.29 -4.69
C LYS A 160 -8.36 -21.27 -5.80
N PHE A 161 -7.50 -20.26 -5.60
CA PHE A 161 -7.13 -19.34 -6.68
C PHE A 161 -6.28 -20.06 -7.71
N ASN A 162 -6.35 -19.62 -8.97
CA ASN A 162 -5.43 -20.07 -10.01
C ASN A 162 -4.08 -19.35 -9.88
N LEU A 163 -3.30 -19.74 -8.87
CA LEU A 163 -2.01 -19.11 -8.54
C LEU A 163 -0.94 -19.38 -9.61
N SER A 164 -0.96 -20.55 -10.25
CA SER A 164 -0.04 -20.86 -11.36
C SER A 164 -0.32 -20.02 -12.60
N GLY A 165 -1.59 -19.83 -12.95
CA GLY A 165 -2.01 -18.93 -14.02
C GLY A 165 -1.63 -17.47 -13.72
N LEU A 166 -1.75 -17.04 -12.46
CA LEU A 166 -1.33 -15.72 -12.02
C LEU A 166 0.19 -15.55 -12.11
N ALA A 167 0.96 -16.59 -11.77
CA ALA A 167 2.41 -16.58 -11.91
C ALA A 167 2.89 -16.44 -13.36
N GLY A 168 2.09 -16.89 -14.33
CA GLY A 168 2.37 -16.77 -15.76
C GLY A 168 2.10 -15.39 -16.37
N LEU A 169 1.59 -14.42 -15.60
CA LEU A 169 1.41 -13.05 -16.08
C LEU A 169 2.77 -12.33 -16.18
N LYS A 170 3.03 -11.72 -17.35
CA LYS A 170 4.19 -10.87 -17.62
C LYS A 170 3.97 -9.44 -17.14
#